data_AF-A0A923SA37-F1
#
_entry.id   AF-A0A923SA37-F1
#
_cell.length_a   1.000
_cell.length_b   1.000
_cell.length_c   1.000
_cell.angle_alpha   90.00
_cell.angle_beta   90.00
_cell.angle_gamma   90.00
#
_symmetry.space_group_name_H-M   'P 1'
#
loop_
_entity.id
_entity.type
_entity.pdbx_description
1 polymer ?
#
loop_
_entity_poly.entity_id
_entity_poly.type
_entity_poly.pdbx_seq_one_letter_code
_entity_poly.pdbx_strand_id
1 'polypeptide(L)'
;MDLSLLVALSVPVAGLVLSGWYGARRASSDTSSIALASLGVAIVIGVLLTFGQVLVHGLCVDARYCTYRGDGNMSYWFQSFFAIPLYWVVAWIAWHLNRE
;
A
#
# COMPACT_ATOMS: atom_id res chain seq x y z
N MET A 1 7.88 -15.15 18.67
CA MET A 1 6.90 -14.05 18.54
C MET A 1 6.33 -14.13 17.14
N ASP A 2 5.00 -14.06 16.98
CA ASP A 2 4.35 -14.10 15.66
C ASP A 2 4.42 -12.70 15.03
N LEU A 3 5.31 -12.51 14.05
CA LEU A 3 5.45 -11.23 13.33
C LEU A 3 4.44 -11.06 12.19
N SER A 4 3.53 -12.01 11.98
CA SER A 4 2.61 -11.99 10.84
C SER A 4 1.75 -10.73 10.80
N LEU A 5 1.29 -10.23 11.95
CA LEU A 5 0.49 -9.00 12.03
C LEU A 5 1.31 -7.75 11.66
N LEU A 6 2.56 -7.70 12.12
CA LEU A 6 3.49 -6.61 11.81
C LEU A 6 3.81 -6.56 10.32
N VAL A 7 4.07 -7.71 9.70
CA VAL A 7 4.28 -7.83 8.25
C VAL A 7 3.02 -7.40 7.49
N ALA A 8 1.84 -7.85 7.95
CA ALA A 8 0.57 -7.54 7.31
C ALA A 8 0.22 -6.04 7.38
N LEU A 9 0.57 -5.33 8.47
CA LEU A 9 0.26 -3.91 8.64
C LEU A 9 1.32 -2.96 8.08
N SER A 10 2.61 -3.32 8.20
CA SER A 10 3.71 -2.44 7.77
C SER A 10 3.68 -2.15 6.27
N VAL A 11 3.31 -3.14 5.46
CA VAL A 11 3.29 -3.01 4.00
C VAL A 11 2.18 -2.05 3.52
N PRO A 12 0.92 -2.15 3.97
CA PRO A 12 -0.10 -1.17 3.65
C PRO A 12 0.19 0.23 4.17
N VAL A 13 0.78 0.34 5.37
CA VAL A 13 1.18 1.64 5.93
C VAL A 13 2.24 2.31 5.05
N ALA A 14 3.21 1.55 4.54
CA ALA A 14 4.18 2.07 3.56
C ALA A 14 3.48 2.57 2.29
N GLY A 15 2.45 1.86 1.81
CA GLY A 15 1.63 2.31 0.67
C GLY A 15 0.94 3.64 0.90
N LEU A 16 0.32 3.85 2.07
CA LEU A 16 -0.29 5.13 2.42
C LEU A 16 0.73 6.28 2.42
N VAL A 17 1.92 6.04 2.98
CA VAL A 17 2.99 7.05 3.01
C VAL A 17 3.48 7.39 1.61
N LEU A 18 3.72 6.37 0.76
CA LEU A 18 4.16 6.58 -0.62
C LEU A 18 3.12 7.33 -1.45
N SER A 19 1.84 6.97 -1.31
CA SER A 19 0.74 7.65 -1.98
C SER A 19 0.56 9.10 -1.53
N GLY A 20 0.63 9.36 -0.22
CA GLY A 20 0.56 10.72 0.31
C GLY A 20 1.73 11.58 -0.15
N TRP A 21 2.95 11.02 -0.14
CA TRP A 21 4.14 11.69 -0.65
C TRP A 21 4.04 12.02 -2.14
N TYR A 22 3.51 11.11 -2.96
CA TYR A 22 3.25 11.36 -4.37
C TYR A 22 2.26 12.52 -4.57
N GLY A 23 1.14 12.50 -3.83
CA GLY A 23 0.14 13.57 -3.86
C GLY A 23 0.71 14.94 -3.50
N ALA A 24 1.43 15.02 -2.38
CA ALA A 24 2.08 16.25 -1.93
C ALA A 24 3.09 16.79 -2.95
N ARG A 25 3.90 15.92 -3.57
CA ARG A 25 4.88 16.34 -4.58
C ARG A 25 4.27 16.80 -5.89
N ARG A 26 3.03 16.40 -6.20
CA ARG A 26 2.32 16.85 -7.40
C ARG A 26 1.32 17.97 -7.17
N ALA A 27 1.28 18.53 -5.96
CA ALA A 27 0.48 19.71 -5.65
C ALA A 27 0.77 20.91 -6.56
N SER A 28 2.03 21.07 -6.99
CA SER A 28 2.43 22.14 -7.91
C SER A 28 1.97 21.97 -9.37
N SER A 29 1.35 20.82 -9.73
CA SER A 29 0.88 20.54 -11.08
C SER A 29 -0.59 20.94 -11.21
N ASP A 30 -0.90 21.85 -12.13
CA ASP A 30 -2.25 22.42 -12.30
C ASP A 30 -3.18 21.53 -13.15
N THR A 31 -2.96 20.22 -13.12
CA THR A 31 -3.57 19.30 -14.09
C THR A 31 -4.83 18.67 -13.51
N SER A 32 -5.99 18.92 -14.13
CA SER A 32 -7.28 18.31 -13.75
C SER A 32 -7.27 16.78 -13.81
N SER A 33 -6.29 16.17 -14.47
CA SER A 33 -6.09 14.71 -14.54
C SER A 33 -5.41 14.10 -13.31
N ILE A 34 -5.13 14.88 -12.25
CA ILE A 34 -4.45 14.39 -11.04
C ILE A 34 -5.19 13.20 -10.40
N ALA A 35 -6.53 13.20 -10.44
CA ALA A 35 -7.35 12.13 -9.88
C ALA A 35 -7.18 10.80 -10.63
N LEU A 36 -7.02 10.85 -11.95
CA LEU A 36 -6.76 9.66 -12.76
C LEU A 36 -5.31 9.20 -12.62
N ALA A 37 -4.37 10.14 -12.56
CA ALA A 37 -2.96 9.84 -12.32
C ALA A 37 -2.74 9.23 -10.92
N SER A 38 -3.42 9.73 -9.89
CA SER A 38 -3.34 9.18 -8.54
C SER A 38 -3.98 7.79 -8.45
N LEU A 39 -5.04 7.52 -9.21
CA LEU A 39 -5.61 6.18 -9.32
C LEU A 39 -4.62 5.20 -9.95
N GLY A 40 -3.99 5.59 -11.05
CA GLY A 40 -2.95 4.78 -11.71
C GLY A 40 -1.79 4.46 -10.77
N VAL A 41 -1.29 5.46 -10.04
CA VAL A 41 -0.23 5.28 -9.06
C VAL A 41 -0.69 4.41 -7.88
N ALA A 42 -1.90 4.59 -7.39
CA ALA A 42 -2.47 3.75 -6.31
C ALA A 42 -2.56 2.27 -6.72
N ILE A 43 -2.97 1.98 -7.96
CA ILE A 43 -3.00 0.62 -8.50
C ILE A 43 -1.58 0.03 -8.57
N VAL A 44 -0.63 0.77 -9.14
CA VAL A 44 0.78 0.32 -9.25
C VAL A 44 1.37 0.05 -7.86
N ILE A 45 1.19 0.97 -6.91
CA ILE A 45 1.65 0.81 -5.52
C ILE A 45 0.99 -0.42 -4.89
N GLY A 46 -0.33 -0.57 -5.00
CA GLY A 46 -1.05 -1.70 -4.41
C GLY A 46 -0.61 -3.05 -4.98
N VAL A 47 -0.39 -3.15 -6.28
CA VAL A 47 0.12 -4.38 -6.92
C VAL A 47 1.54 -4.69 -6.46
N LEU A 48 2.46 -3.71 -6.53
CA LEU A 48 3.87 -3.91 -6.12
C LEU A 48 3.99 -4.30 -4.64
N LEU A 49 3.22 -3.63 -3.78
CA LEU A 49 3.22 -3.93 -2.35
C LEU A 49 2.58 -5.28 -2.05
N THR A 50 1.58 -5.72 -2.82
CA THR A 50 1.02 -7.08 -2.70
C THR A 50 2.10 -8.14 -2.98
N PHE A 51 2.89 -7.97 -4.05
CA PHE A 51 4.04 -8.85 -4.31
C PHE A 51 5.07 -8.80 -3.17
N GLY A 52 5.40 -7.60 -2.68
CA GLY A 52 6.29 -7.42 -1.53
C GLY A 52 5.77 -8.12 -0.28
N GLN A 53 4.47 -8.03 0.00
CA GLN A 53 3.81 -8.66 1.14
C GLN A 53 3.90 -10.18 1.08
N VAL A 54 3.69 -10.77 -0.10
CA VAL A 54 3.87 -12.21 -0.33
C VAL A 54 5.32 -12.63 -0.09
N LEU A 55 6.30 -11.89 -0.62
CA LEU A 55 7.72 -12.20 -0.46
C LEU A 55 8.17 -12.09 1.00
N VAL A 56 7.84 -11.00 1.69
CA VAL A 56 8.21 -10.78 3.09
C VAL A 56 7.55 -11.83 3.99
N HIS A 57 6.29 -12.19 3.72
CA HIS A 57 5.63 -13.24 4.47
C HIS A 57 6.28 -14.61 4.24
N GLY A 58 6.62 -14.95 3.00
CA GLY A 58 7.36 -16.18 2.67
C GLY A 58 8.70 -16.26 3.42
N LEU A 59 9.51 -15.20 3.37
CA LEU A 59 10.77 -15.12 4.10
C LEU A 59 10.59 -15.23 5.62
N CYS A 60 9.53 -14.63 6.16
CA CYS A 60 9.25 -14.69 7.59
C CYS A 60 8.84 -16.10 8.05
N VAL A 61 8.11 -16.84 7.21
CA VAL A 61 7.77 -18.24 7.44
C VAL A 61 9.04 -19.11 7.36
N ASP A 62 9.87 -18.94 6.33
CA ASP A 62 11.12 -19.69 6.15
C ASP A 62 12.08 -19.49 7.34
N ALA A 63 12.15 -18.26 7.86
CA ALA A 63 12.95 -17.90 9.02
C ALA A 63 12.31 -18.29 10.38
N ARG A 64 11.14 -18.96 10.37
CA ARG A 64 10.38 -19.38 11.56
C ARG A 64 9.93 -18.24 12.49
N TYR A 65 9.86 -17.02 11.97
CA TYR A 65 9.34 -15.84 12.70
C TYR A 65 7.84 -15.61 12.49
N CYS A 66 7.26 -16.21 11.44
CA CYS A 66 5.82 -16.20 11.18
C CYS A 66 5.29 -17.64 11.22
N THR A 67 4.10 -17.82 11.79
CA THR A 67 3.40 -19.10 11.69
C THR A 67 2.81 -19.23 10.28
N TYR A 68 3.05 -20.37 9.64
CA TYR A 68 2.38 -20.71 8.37
C TYR A 68 0.89 -20.87 8.66
N ARG A 69 0.12 -19.79 8.50
CA ARG A 69 -1.34 -19.85 8.46
C ARG A 69 -1.74 -20.34 7.07
N GLY A 70 -1.55 -21.64 6.85
CA GLY A 70 -2.02 -22.37 5.66
C GLY A 70 -3.54 -22.46 5.54
N ASP A 71 -4.29 -21.74 6.39
CA ASP A 71 -5.73 -21.88 6.53
C ASP A 71 -6.46 -20.89 5.63
N GLY A 72 -6.68 -21.27 4.36
CA GLY A 72 -7.82 -20.93 3.48
C GLY A 72 -8.16 -19.45 3.19
N ASN A 73 -7.62 -18.50 3.94
CA ASN A 73 -8.00 -17.11 3.92
C ASN A 73 -6.79 -16.31 3.42
N MET A 74 -6.53 -16.37 2.12
CA MET A 74 -5.45 -15.60 1.48
C MET A 74 -5.65 -14.08 1.55
N SER A 75 -6.74 -13.59 2.17
CA SER A 75 -7.07 -12.16 2.28
C SER A 75 -5.96 -11.33 2.93
N TYR A 76 -5.16 -11.90 3.83
CA TYR A 76 -4.02 -11.21 4.42
C TYR A 76 -2.85 -11.00 3.45
N TRP A 77 -2.79 -11.70 2.32
CA TRP A 77 -1.79 -11.46 1.26
C TRP A 77 -2.20 -10.30 0.37
N PHE A 78 -3.51 -10.08 0.23
CA PHE A 78 -4.11 -9.07 -0.64
C PHE A 78 -4.52 -7.79 0.10
N GLN A 79 -4.12 -7.59 1.35
CA GLN A 79 -4.47 -6.36 2.09
C GLN A 79 -4.02 -5.10 1.37
N SER A 80 -2.81 -5.12 0.79
CA SER A 80 -2.30 -4.00 -0.02
C SER A 80 -3.12 -3.76 -1.29
N PHE A 81 -3.70 -4.82 -1.88
CA PHE A 81 -4.60 -4.71 -3.02
C PHE A 81 -5.96 -4.12 -2.62
N PHE A 82 -6.53 -4.57 -1.50
CA PHE A 82 -7.77 -4.00 -0.97
C PHE A 82 -7.62 -2.57 -0.46
N ALA A 83 -6.38 -2.15 -0.14
CA ALA A 83 -6.07 -0.79 0.28
C ALA A 83 -5.88 0.20 -0.89
N ILE A 84 -5.98 -0.23 -2.16
CA ILE A 84 -5.88 0.66 -3.34
C ILE A 84 -6.82 1.89 -3.25
N PRO A 85 -8.11 1.77 -2.87
CA PRO A 85 -8.98 2.94 -2.71
C PRO A 85 -8.46 3.92 -1.65
N LEU A 86 -7.88 3.42 -0.56
CA LEU A 86 -7.28 4.26 0.48
C LEU A 86 -6.04 4.98 -0.04
N TYR A 87 -5.17 4.29 -0.77
CA TYR A 87 -4.00 4.89 -1.41
C TYR A 87 -4.40 6.03 -2.37
N TRP A 88 -5.46 5.82 -3.14
CA TRP A 88 -6.00 6.84 -4.04
C TRP A 88 -6.51 8.07 -3.30
N VAL A 89 -7.35 7.86 -2.27
CA VAL A 89 -7.91 8.94 -1.44
C VAL A 89 -6.80 9.71 -0.72
N VAL A 90 -5.80 9.04 -0.15
CA VAL A 90 -4.67 9.70 0.52
C VAL A 90 -3.85 10.53 -0.45
N ALA A 91 -3.56 10.02 -1.65
CA ALA A 91 -2.86 10.78 -2.67
C ALA A 91 -3.66 12.03 -3.11
N TRP A 92 -4.99 11.90 -3.24
CA TRP A 92 -5.86 13.03 -3.54
C TRP A 92 -5.85 14.07 -2.41
N ILE A 93 -6.12 13.65 -1.17
CA ILE A 93 -6.17 14.57 -0.01
C ILE A 93 -4.83 15.29 0.15
N ALA A 94 -3.71 14.58 0.07
CA ALA A 94 -2.38 15.17 0.16
C ALA A 94 -2.13 16.20 -0.95
N TRP A 95 -2.63 15.95 -2.17
CA TRP A 95 -2.55 16.93 -3.25
C TRP A 95 -3.35 18.22 -2.95
N HIS A 96 -4.59 18.10 -2.48
CA HIS A 96 -5.42 19.25 -2.14
C HIS A 96 -4.82 20.09 -1.01
N LEU A 97 -4.38 19.45 0.07
CA LEU A 97 -3.83 20.13 1.24
C LEU A 97 -2.53 20.90 0.97
N ASN A 98 -1.77 20.50 -0.06
CA ASN A 98 -0.51 21.15 -0.42
C ASN A 98 -0.66 22.14 -1.60
N ARG A 99 -1.88 22.34 -2.12
CA ARG A 99 -2.20 23.37 -3.12
C ARG A 99 -2.60 24.71 -2.50
N GLU A 100 -3.08 24.69 -1.26
CA GLU A 100 -3.36 25.88 -0.45
C GLU A 100 -2.06 26.49 0.08
#